data_AF-A0A067DV06-F1
#
_entry.id   AF-A0A067DV06-F1
#
_cell.length_a   1.000
_cell.length_b   1.000
_cell.length_c   1.000
_cell.angle_alpha   90.00
_cell.angle_beta   90.00
_cell.angle_gamma   90.00
#
_symmetry.space_group_name_H-M   'P 1'
#
loop_
_entity.id
_entity.type
_entity.pdbx_description
1 polymer ?
#
loop_
_entity_poly.entity_id
_entity_poly.type
_entity_poly.pdbx_seq_one_letter_code
_entity_poly.pdbx_strand_id
1 'polypeptide(L)'
;MYPWPLVKRVKRCWDRLKNWLAENFPEAKATLRKGASEADIQQLEKSLKVKLPVPTRILYRFCDGQECQTDDFESIGAMGLIGGYSFYGHLVNVYLIPLSHIIMETKEIRRHLDFPGRDKYVVVAFSSTYSEKFFFLNCTNGQLYVGTKNLLSDGEMIPCVPNALIALGHGCNSDQQQDGMLLWLEEHGRRLHNGIIRLRDEENLKFINLFPEEPPLCSIAVTNGVKIRASAVFIPELADPESDTEKYLFAYSIRMSLLPEGCVINGMTFSSCQLQRRHWIIHANNVVVSVVSGEAVIGMYPLLHPGQNEFFYQSCTNLPASPGSVRGSFTFVPGRLADPKGSPFEVVVAEFPLQRPDYIF
;
A
#
# COMPACT_ATOMS: atom_id res chain seq x y z
N MET A 1 30.68 17.28 -5.37
CA MET A 1 29.83 17.50 -6.55
C MET A 1 29.15 16.17 -6.87
N TYR A 2 27.84 16.16 -7.14
CA TYR A 2 27.10 14.92 -7.40
C TYR A 2 27.37 14.38 -8.82
N PRO A 3 27.34 13.05 -9.05
CA PRO A 3 27.45 12.47 -10.38
C PRO A 3 26.28 12.91 -11.27
N TRP A 4 26.59 13.55 -12.40
CA TRP A 4 25.55 14.12 -13.27
C TRP A 4 24.53 13.11 -13.81
N PRO A 5 24.92 11.88 -14.21
CA PRO A 5 23.95 10.86 -14.63
C PRO A 5 22.95 10.49 -13.52
N LEU A 6 23.44 10.37 -12.28
CA LEU A 6 22.58 10.09 -11.13
C LEU A 6 21.63 11.26 -10.83
N VAL A 7 22.11 12.51 -10.92
CA VAL A 7 21.27 13.71 -10.79
C VAL A 7 20.13 13.70 -11.82
N LYS A 8 20.42 13.37 -13.09
CA LYS A 8 19.40 13.26 -14.14
C LYS A 8 18.37 12.16 -13.86
N ARG A 9 18.81 11.00 -13.35
CA ARG A 9 17.91 9.89 -12.98
C ARG A 9 16.96 10.29 -11.84
N VAL A 10 17.51 10.83 -10.76
CA VAL A 10 16.73 11.29 -9.61
C VAL A 10 15.76 12.40 -10.00
N LYS A 11 16.19 13.36 -10.83
CA LYS A 11 15.30 14.40 -11.38
C LYS A 11 14.12 13.76 -12.11
N ARG A 12 14.37 12.78 -12.99
CA ARG A 12 13.32 12.08 -13.74
C ARG A 12 12.34 11.36 -12.82
N CYS A 13 12.82 10.73 -11.76
CA CYS A 13 11.98 10.10 -10.74
C CYS A 13 11.02 11.12 -10.12
N TRP A 14 11.54 12.27 -9.66
CA TRP A 14 10.73 13.33 -9.09
C TRP A 14 9.79 14.01 -10.08
N ASP A 15 10.25 14.27 -11.31
CA ASP A 15 9.42 14.87 -12.36
C ASP A 15 8.21 13.99 -12.64
N ARG A 16 8.39 12.66 -12.76
CA ARG A 16 7.30 11.70 -12.93
C ARG A 16 6.30 11.80 -11.78
N LEU A 17 6.74 11.67 -10.53
CA LEU A 17 5.86 11.75 -9.37
C LEU A 17 5.11 13.09 -9.31
N LYS A 18 5.81 14.21 -9.48
CA LYS A 18 5.21 15.56 -9.43
C LYS A 18 4.22 15.81 -10.57
N ASN A 19 4.46 15.27 -11.75
CA ASN A 19 3.53 15.36 -12.88
C ASN A 19 2.26 14.56 -12.61
N TRP A 20 2.39 13.31 -12.17
CA TRP A 20 1.23 12.48 -11.81
C TRP A 20 0.38 13.15 -10.71
N LEU A 21 1.02 13.67 -9.66
CA LEU A 21 0.30 14.38 -8.59
C LEU A 21 -0.35 15.67 -9.12
N ALA A 22 0.27 16.40 -10.04
CA ALA A 22 -0.32 17.62 -10.59
C ALA A 22 -1.64 17.35 -11.33
N GLU A 23 -1.72 16.21 -12.00
CA GLU A 23 -2.88 15.80 -12.79
C GLU A 23 -3.95 15.11 -11.92
N ASN A 24 -3.53 14.29 -10.96
CA ASN A 24 -4.43 13.36 -10.26
C ASN A 24 -4.67 13.75 -8.80
N PHE A 25 -3.70 14.32 -8.11
CA PHE A 25 -3.78 14.60 -6.67
C PHE A 25 -3.10 15.94 -6.28
N PRO A 26 -3.60 17.08 -6.80
CA PRO A 26 -2.97 18.38 -6.62
C PRO A 26 -2.87 18.82 -5.15
N GLU A 27 -3.78 18.35 -4.30
CA GLU A 27 -3.76 18.58 -2.86
C GLU A 27 -2.49 17.98 -2.23
N ALA A 28 -2.17 16.72 -2.52
CA ALA A 28 -0.94 16.08 -2.06
C ALA A 28 0.34 16.64 -2.73
N LYS A 29 0.23 17.19 -3.94
CA LYS A 29 1.34 17.93 -4.56
C LYS A 29 1.67 19.20 -3.77
N ALA A 30 0.66 19.89 -3.26
CA ALA A 30 0.82 21.15 -2.55
C ALA A 30 1.56 20.98 -1.21
N THR A 31 1.57 19.77 -0.63
CA THR A 31 2.32 19.46 0.60
C THR A 31 3.80 19.18 0.35
N LEU A 32 4.26 19.05 -0.90
CA LEU A 32 5.67 18.79 -1.21
C LEU A 32 6.55 20.00 -0.92
N ARG A 33 7.59 19.79 -0.13
CA ARG A 33 8.54 20.83 0.23
C ARG A 33 9.56 21.08 -0.87
N LYS A 34 10.07 22.32 -0.91
CA LYS A 34 11.23 22.67 -1.75
C LYS A 34 12.42 21.79 -1.37
N GLY A 35 13.30 21.51 -2.34
CA GLY A 35 14.49 20.71 -2.09
C GLY A 35 15.37 21.28 -0.98
N ALA A 36 15.80 20.42 -0.06
CA ALA A 36 16.65 20.78 1.08
C ALA A 36 18.02 21.26 0.62
N SER A 37 18.68 22.17 1.32
CA SER A 37 20.04 22.63 1.01
C SER A 37 21.12 21.59 1.37
N GLU A 38 22.36 21.78 0.90
CA GLU A 38 23.49 20.95 1.37
C GLU A 38 23.73 21.09 2.88
N ALA A 39 23.48 22.28 3.44
CA ALA A 39 23.64 22.54 4.87
C ALA A 39 22.60 21.75 5.69
N ASP A 40 21.36 21.68 5.22
CA ASP A 40 20.29 20.90 5.89
C ASP A 40 20.63 19.40 5.93
N ILE A 41 21.13 18.86 4.81
CA ILE A 41 21.57 17.46 4.73
C ILE A 41 22.76 17.22 5.67
N GLN A 42 23.74 18.13 5.69
CA GLN A 42 24.89 18.03 6.60
C GLN A 42 24.49 18.13 8.07
N GLN A 43 23.49 18.95 8.39
CA GLN A 43 22.93 19.06 9.74
C GLN A 43 22.29 17.74 10.17
N LEU A 44 21.50 17.09 9.31
CA LEU A 44 20.93 15.78 9.60
C LEU A 44 22.02 14.74 9.85
N GLU A 45 22.99 14.63 8.94
CA GLU A 45 24.11 13.68 9.05
C GLU A 45 24.89 13.88 10.35
N LYS A 46 25.16 15.14 10.72
CA LYS A 46 25.84 15.50 11.97
C LYS A 46 25.00 15.16 13.20
N SER A 47 23.70 15.49 13.18
CA SER A 47 22.77 15.29 14.29
C SER A 47 22.53 13.81 14.60
N LEU A 48 22.43 12.98 13.56
CA LEU A 48 22.16 11.55 13.68
C LEU A 48 23.42 10.67 13.64
N LYS A 49 24.59 11.28 13.38
CA LYS A 49 25.91 10.64 13.22
C LYS A 49 25.92 9.57 12.12
N VAL A 50 25.29 9.87 10.99
CA VAL A 50 25.20 8.98 9.82
C VAL A 50 25.73 9.65 8.55
N LYS A 51 25.94 8.88 7.49
CA LYS A 51 26.18 9.38 6.14
C LYS A 51 25.10 8.88 5.21
N LEU A 52 24.30 9.79 4.66
CA LEU A 52 23.24 9.38 3.74
C LEU A 52 23.87 8.88 2.43
N PRO A 53 23.35 7.78 1.84
CA PRO A 53 23.75 7.37 0.51
C PRO A 53 23.57 8.49 -0.51
N VAL A 54 24.47 8.55 -1.51
CA VAL A 54 24.47 9.63 -2.51
C VAL A 54 23.13 9.76 -3.25
N PRO A 55 22.45 8.67 -3.69
CA PRO A 55 21.13 8.80 -4.33
C PRO A 55 20.09 9.42 -3.39
N THR A 56 20.01 8.99 -2.14
CA THR A 56 19.15 9.59 -1.10
C THR A 56 19.45 11.08 -0.88
N ARG A 57 20.72 11.49 -0.81
CA ARG A 57 21.08 12.91 -0.71
C ARG A 57 20.48 13.71 -1.87
N ILE A 58 20.65 13.23 -3.10
CA ILE A 58 20.14 13.90 -4.30
C ILE A 58 18.60 13.94 -4.30
N LEU A 59 17.93 12.88 -3.83
CA LEU A 59 16.47 12.85 -3.68
C LEU A 59 15.99 14.03 -2.83
N TYR A 60 16.58 14.22 -1.66
CA TYR A 60 16.23 15.34 -0.76
C TYR A 60 16.64 16.72 -1.31
N ARG A 61 17.69 16.80 -2.14
CA ARG A 61 18.04 18.05 -2.86
C ARG A 61 16.96 18.49 -3.85
N PHE A 62 16.13 17.57 -4.37
CA PHE A 62 15.02 17.89 -5.28
C PHE A 62 13.68 18.10 -4.57
N CYS A 63 13.47 17.48 -3.41
CA CYS A 63 12.26 17.63 -2.60
C CYS A 63 12.54 17.20 -1.16
N ASP A 64 12.29 18.08 -0.19
CA ASP A 64 12.45 17.81 1.24
C ASP A 64 11.23 17.10 1.83
N GLY A 65 10.76 16.02 1.19
CA GLY A 65 9.57 15.29 1.62
C GLY A 65 8.26 16.10 1.56
N GLN A 66 7.28 15.65 2.35
CA GLN A 66 5.95 16.22 2.50
C GLN A 66 5.73 16.81 3.89
N GLU A 67 5.02 17.92 3.96
CA GLU A 67 4.45 18.39 5.22
C GLU A 67 3.41 17.40 5.74
N CYS A 68 3.63 16.89 6.94
CA CYS A 68 2.65 16.08 7.67
C CYS A 68 1.79 17.04 8.48
N GLN A 69 0.48 17.03 8.28
CA GLN A 69 -0.45 17.80 9.13
C GLN A 69 -0.61 17.05 10.44
N THR A 70 -0.18 17.64 11.56
CA THR A 70 -0.12 16.95 12.87
C THR A 70 -1.23 17.36 13.84
N ASP A 71 -2.00 18.41 13.56
CA ASP A 71 -2.69 19.11 14.67
C ASP A 71 -4.24 19.04 14.66
N ASP A 72 -4.90 18.63 13.57
CA ASP A 72 -6.38 18.52 13.53
C ASP A 72 -6.85 17.14 13.08
N PHE A 73 -7.10 16.25 14.06
CA PHE A 73 -7.63 14.89 13.89
C PHE A 73 -8.99 14.81 13.17
N GLU A 74 -9.73 15.92 13.05
CA GLU A 74 -11.01 15.99 12.33
C GLU A 74 -10.84 16.32 10.84
N SER A 75 -9.65 16.71 10.40
CA SER A 75 -9.33 17.10 9.02
C SER A 75 -8.29 16.17 8.38
N ILE A 76 -8.40 14.85 8.60
CA ILE A 76 -7.49 13.82 8.05
C ILE A 76 -7.50 13.90 6.51
N GLY A 77 -6.77 14.84 5.92
CA GLY A 77 -6.50 14.89 4.50
C GLY A 77 -5.44 13.85 4.22
N ALA A 78 -5.86 12.65 3.84
CA ALA A 78 -5.02 11.48 3.57
C ALA A 78 -4.10 11.67 2.34
N MET A 79 -3.18 12.62 2.43
CA MET A 79 -2.31 13.09 1.34
C MET A 79 -0.92 12.46 1.37
N GLY A 80 -0.80 11.24 1.90
CA GLY A 80 0.48 10.56 1.99
C GLY A 80 0.98 10.24 0.58
N LEU A 81 2.20 10.69 0.26
CA LEU A 81 2.81 10.53 -1.07
C LEU A 81 2.86 9.07 -1.50
N ILE A 82 3.05 8.18 -0.53
CA ILE A 82 3.22 6.75 -0.74
C ILE A 82 1.85 6.05 -0.75
N GLY A 83 0.85 6.63 -0.08
CA GLY A 83 -0.49 6.09 -0.01
C GLY A 83 -0.66 5.05 1.09
N GLY A 84 -1.72 4.27 0.99
CA GLY A 84 -2.12 3.40 2.08
C GLY A 84 -3.32 2.49 1.79
N TYR A 85 -3.92 2.02 2.89
CA TYR A 85 -5.03 1.07 2.93
C TYR A 85 -5.79 1.20 4.27
N SER A 86 -7.04 0.73 4.31
CA SER A 86 -7.89 0.80 5.51
C SER A 86 -8.74 -0.45 5.70
N PHE A 87 -8.68 -1.09 6.87
CA PHE A 87 -9.57 -2.21 7.19
C PHE A 87 -9.81 -2.29 8.69
N TYR A 88 -11.05 -2.57 9.12
CA TYR A 88 -11.39 -2.77 10.55
C TYR A 88 -10.83 -1.70 11.52
N GLY A 89 -10.79 -0.43 11.09
CA GLY A 89 -10.23 0.68 11.88
C GLY A 89 -8.71 0.81 11.81
N HIS A 90 -7.99 -0.14 11.22
CA HIS A 90 -6.58 -0.01 10.86
C HIS A 90 -6.47 0.85 9.62
N LEU A 91 -6.00 2.09 9.78
CA LEU A 91 -5.75 3.01 8.68
C LEU A 91 -4.26 3.24 8.57
N VAL A 92 -3.70 3.04 7.39
CA VAL A 92 -2.34 3.41 7.04
C VAL A 92 -2.39 4.40 5.88
N ASN A 93 -1.57 5.44 5.94
CA ASN A 93 -1.33 6.39 4.88
C ASN A 93 0.06 7.01 5.07
N VAL A 94 1.00 6.63 4.20
CA VAL A 94 2.43 6.84 4.42
C VAL A 94 2.93 8.13 3.76
N TYR A 95 3.66 8.93 4.54
CA TYR A 95 4.29 10.17 4.13
C TYR A 95 5.79 9.99 3.96
N LEU A 96 6.36 10.52 2.88
CA LEU A 96 7.81 10.70 2.78
C LEU A 96 8.18 11.97 3.55
N ILE A 97 8.94 11.87 4.64
CA ILE A 97 9.04 12.97 5.60
C ILE A 97 10.22 13.92 5.37
N PRO A 98 10.12 15.18 5.81
CA PRO A 98 11.18 16.18 5.67
C PRO A 98 12.38 15.87 6.56
N LEU A 99 13.58 16.35 6.19
CA LEU A 99 14.80 16.11 6.95
C LEU A 99 14.68 16.52 8.44
N SER A 100 13.94 17.58 8.75
CA SER A 100 13.68 18.00 10.13
C SER A 100 12.93 16.93 10.93
N HIS A 101 11.90 16.31 10.34
CA HIS A 101 11.13 15.23 10.96
C HIS A 101 11.97 13.95 11.02
N ILE A 102 12.80 13.65 10.02
CA ILE A 102 13.72 12.49 10.09
C ILE A 102 14.60 12.58 11.35
N ILE A 103 15.13 13.76 11.66
CA ILE A 103 15.93 13.96 12.88
C ILE A 103 15.12 13.69 14.14
N MET A 104 13.88 14.20 14.20
CA MET A 104 12.98 14.05 15.34
C MET A 104 12.59 12.58 15.53
N GLU A 105 11.95 11.98 14.53
CA GLU A 105 11.45 10.60 14.57
C GLU A 105 12.57 9.60 14.82
N THR A 106 13.73 9.76 14.15
CA THR A 106 14.87 8.87 14.36
C THR A 106 15.40 8.95 15.79
N LYS A 107 15.39 10.13 16.42
CA LYS A 107 15.83 10.28 17.81
C LYS A 107 14.84 9.66 18.78
N GLU A 108 13.54 9.87 18.56
CA GLU A 108 12.49 9.30 19.41
C GLU A 108 12.49 7.78 19.32
N ILE A 109 12.51 7.21 18.12
CA ILE A 109 12.43 5.76 17.95
C ILE A 109 13.69 5.05 18.46
N ARG A 110 14.88 5.65 18.30
CA ARG A 110 16.14 5.09 18.85
C ARG A 110 16.18 5.01 20.37
N ARG A 111 15.33 5.77 21.08
CA ARG A 111 15.19 5.63 22.55
C ARG A 111 14.42 4.38 22.93
N HIS A 112 13.55 3.90 22.05
CA HIS A 112 12.66 2.77 22.29
C HIS A 112 13.19 1.47 21.68
N LEU A 113 13.94 1.54 20.57
CA LEU A 113 14.52 0.39 19.89
C LEU A 113 15.88 0.03 20.46
N ASP A 114 16.07 -1.20 20.94
CA ASP A 114 17.34 -1.68 21.50
C ASP A 114 17.92 -2.89 20.75
N PHE A 115 18.41 -2.64 19.52
CA PHE A 115 19.08 -3.67 18.72
C PHE A 115 20.45 -3.21 18.18
N PRO A 116 21.38 -4.15 17.90
CA PRO A 116 22.71 -3.84 17.39
C PRO A 116 22.67 -3.10 16.04
N GLY A 117 23.40 -1.99 15.94
CA GLY A 117 23.50 -1.22 14.69
C GLY A 117 22.32 -0.28 14.41
N ARG A 118 21.41 -0.07 15.36
CA ARG A 118 20.29 0.91 15.26
C ARG A 118 20.74 2.33 14.88
N ASP A 119 21.99 2.69 15.20
CA ASP A 119 22.62 3.97 14.89
C ASP A 119 22.86 4.17 13.38
N LYS A 120 22.78 3.11 12.58
CA LYS A 120 22.89 3.15 11.12
C LYS A 120 21.57 3.47 10.41
N TYR A 121 20.45 3.41 11.12
CA TYR A 121 19.12 3.55 10.55
C TYR A 121 18.54 4.96 10.79
N VAL A 122 17.83 5.49 9.80
CA VAL A 122 17.07 6.73 9.92
C VAL A 122 15.64 6.52 9.43
N VAL A 123 14.66 7.08 10.11
CA VAL A 123 13.24 7.03 9.72
C VAL A 123 13.02 7.99 8.56
N VAL A 124 12.63 7.50 7.39
CA VAL A 124 12.49 8.30 6.15
C VAL A 124 11.04 8.46 5.69
N ALA A 125 10.16 7.57 6.14
CA ALA A 125 8.73 7.66 5.92
C ALA A 125 7.99 7.03 7.10
N PHE A 126 6.80 7.54 7.39
CA PHE A 126 5.91 6.93 8.38
C PHE A 126 4.44 7.18 8.06
N SER A 127 3.57 6.38 8.68
CA SER A 127 2.12 6.61 8.66
C SER A 127 1.70 7.44 9.87
N SER A 128 1.13 8.62 9.65
CA SER A 128 0.68 9.53 10.71
C SER A 128 -0.74 9.23 11.24
N THR A 129 -1.20 8.01 11.06
CA THR A 129 -2.55 7.54 11.39
C THR A 129 -2.52 6.74 12.69
N TYR A 130 -3.66 6.25 13.17
CA TYR A 130 -3.73 5.46 14.42
C TYR A 130 -2.81 4.23 14.39
N SER A 131 -2.57 3.69 13.19
CA SER A 131 -1.67 2.55 12.99
C SER A 131 -0.27 3.04 12.62
N GLU A 132 0.67 2.85 13.53
CA GLU A 132 2.08 3.17 13.30
C GLU A 132 2.68 2.23 12.26
N LYS A 133 3.32 2.81 11.24
CA LYS A 133 4.10 2.10 10.24
C LYS A 133 5.31 2.93 9.90
N PHE A 134 6.51 2.40 10.15
CA PHE A 134 7.77 3.12 10.00
C PHE A 134 8.65 2.51 8.92
N PHE A 135 9.28 3.38 8.13
CA PHE A 135 10.26 3.01 7.12
C PHE A 135 11.64 3.54 7.48
N PHE A 136 12.63 2.66 7.46
CA PHE A 136 13.99 2.92 7.89
C PHE A 136 14.98 2.76 6.74
N LEU A 137 15.72 3.81 6.43
CA LEU A 137 16.88 3.70 5.55
C LEU A 137 18.11 3.31 6.38
N ASN A 138 18.76 2.20 6.00
CA ASN A 138 20.07 1.87 6.51
C ASN A 138 21.15 2.65 5.73
N CYS A 139 21.76 3.62 6.38
CA CYS A 139 22.74 4.53 5.79
C CYS A 139 24.06 3.86 5.38
N THR A 140 24.32 2.63 5.83
CA THR A 140 25.55 1.89 5.51
C THR A 140 25.41 1.06 4.24
N ASN A 141 24.36 0.25 4.15
CA ASN A 141 24.14 -0.62 2.99
C ASN A 141 23.15 -0.05 1.98
N GLY A 142 22.45 1.04 2.29
CA GLY A 142 21.49 1.69 1.41
C GLY A 142 20.13 1.01 1.31
N GLN A 143 19.89 -0.09 2.02
CA GLN A 143 18.61 -0.78 1.97
C GLN A 143 17.54 -0.01 2.76
N LEU A 144 16.31 -0.04 2.25
CA LEU A 144 15.11 0.46 2.90
C LEU A 144 14.39 -0.71 3.58
N TYR A 145 13.93 -0.48 4.80
CA TYR A 145 13.24 -1.46 5.62
C TYR A 145 11.91 -0.90 6.12
N VAL A 146 10.97 -1.78 6.42
CA VAL A 146 9.73 -1.46 7.14
C VAL A 146 9.68 -2.28 8.43
N GLY A 147 9.24 -1.66 9.52
CA GLY A 147 9.03 -2.36 10.79
C GLY A 147 7.88 -3.35 10.72
N THR A 148 8.02 -4.46 11.45
CA THR A 148 6.95 -5.44 11.64
C THR A 148 6.18 -5.20 12.94
N LYS A 149 5.27 -6.12 13.30
CA LYS A 149 4.62 -6.14 14.61
C LYS A 149 5.61 -6.18 15.78
N ASN A 150 6.79 -6.77 15.56
CA ASN A 150 7.82 -6.96 16.58
C ASN A 150 8.87 -5.84 16.60
N LEU A 151 8.69 -4.78 15.80
CA LEU A 151 9.65 -3.67 15.71
C LEU A 151 10.05 -3.14 17.10
N LEU A 152 9.08 -2.84 17.98
CA LEU A 152 9.37 -2.28 19.31
C LEU A 152 9.95 -3.31 20.29
N SER A 153 9.72 -4.61 20.08
CA SER A 153 10.21 -5.66 20.99
C SER A 153 11.65 -6.07 20.71
N ASP A 154 12.03 -6.26 19.45
CA ASP A 154 13.36 -6.79 19.09
C ASP A 154 14.00 -6.08 17.88
N GLY A 155 13.36 -5.04 17.33
CA GLY A 155 13.85 -4.33 16.17
C GLY A 155 13.61 -5.05 14.85
N GLU A 156 12.70 -6.03 14.80
CA GLU A 156 12.39 -6.75 13.58
C GLU A 156 11.90 -5.82 12.47
N MET A 157 12.54 -5.96 11.31
CA MET A 157 12.24 -5.20 10.12
C MET A 157 12.44 -6.09 8.89
N ILE A 158 11.71 -5.79 7.83
CA ILE A 158 11.84 -6.50 6.55
C ILE A 158 12.27 -5.55 5.42
N PRO A 159 13.08 -6.00 4.46
CA PRO A 159 13.52 -5.16 3.35
C PRO A 159 12.34 -4.82 2.42
N CYS A 160 12.28 -3.55 2.01
CA CYS A 160 11.25 -2.99 1.15
C CYS A 160 11.58 -3.07 -0.34
N VAL A 161 12.83 -3.34 -0.71
CA VAL A 161 13.23 -3.54 -2.12
C VAL A 161 14.17 -4.74 -2.25
N PRO A 162 14.30 -5.36 -3.45
CA PRO A 162 15.19 -6.50 -3.64
C PRO A 162 16.66 -6.16 -3.34
N ASN A 163 17.27 -6.90 -2.40
CA ASN A 163 18.67 -6.70 -1.99
C ASN A 163 19.66 -6.72 -3.18
N ALA A 164 19.39 -7.55 -4.19
CA ALA A 164 20.26 -7.70 -5.37
C ALA A 164 20.32 -6.45 -6.26
N LEU A 165 19.39 -5.51 -6.12
CA LEU A 165 19.36 -4.26 -6.89
C LEU A 165 20.15 -3.13 -6.22
N ILE A 166 20.47 -3.27 -4.93
CA ILE A 166 21.23 -2.28 -4.18
C ILE A 166 22.68 -2.30 -4.63
N ALA A 167 23.21 -1.12 -5.01
CA ALA A 167 24.57 -0.97 -5.51
C ALA A 167 25.22 0.29 -4.92
N LEU A 168 25.89 0.13 -3.77
CA LEU A 168 26.68 1.17 -3.10
C LEU A 168 28.12 0.67 -2.87
N GLY A 169 29.15 1.48 -3.17
CA GLY A 169 30.54 1.17 -2.80
C GLY A 169 31.62 1.47 -3.85
N HIS A 170 32.88 1.21 -3.46
CA HIS A 170 34.13 1.60 -4.14
C HIS A 170 34.41 0.93 -5.51
N GLY A 171 33.55 0.02 -5.98
CA GLY A 171 33.65 -0.62 -7.30
C GLY A 171 32.48 -0.31 -8.25
N CYS A 172 31.47 0.42 -7.78
CA CYS A 172 30.35 0.84 -8.62
C CYS A 172 30.73 2.13 -9.34
N ASN A 173 30.57 2.19 -10.67
CA ASN A 173 30.66 3.46 -11.38
C ASN A 173 29.72 4.44 -10.69
N SER A 174 30.19 5.66 -10.41
CA SER A 174 29.42 6.70 -9.70
C SER A 174 28.02 6.93 -10.27
N ASP A 175 27.85 6.59 -11.55
CA ASP A 175 26.65 6.77 -12.35
C ASP A 175 25.63 5.64 -12.20
N GLN A 176 26.02 4.51 -11.60
CA GLN A 176 25.21 3.30 -11.40
C GLN A 176 24.77 3.09 -9.96
N GLN A 177 25.06 4.03 -9.04
CA GLN A 177 24.68 3.90 -7.65
C GLN A 177 23.17 3.84 -7.46
N GLN A 178 22.71 2.87 -6.67
CA GLN A 178 21.29 2.64 -6.39
C GLN A 178 21.13 2.28 -4.91
N ASP A 179 20.28 3.02 -4.23
CA ASP A 179 19.84 2.70 -2.87
C ASP A 179 18.33 2.36 -2.87
N GLY A 180 17.85 1.89 -1.73
CA GLY A 180 16.48 1.46 -1.54
C GLY A 180 15.50 2.61 -1.73
N MET A 181 15.85 3.84 -1.33
CA MET A 181 14.99 5.02 -1.48
C MET A 181 14.70 5.34 -2.94
N LEU A 182 15.74 5.37 -3.79
CA LEU A 182 15.56 5.66 -5.21
C LEU A 182 14.76 4.56 -5.90
N LEU A 183 15.10 3.29 -5.64
CA LEU A 183 14.38 2.15 -6.21
C LEU A 183 12.91 2.15 -5.79
N TRP A 184 12.64 2.40 -4.52
CA TRP A 184 11.30 2.44 -3.95
C TRP A 184 10.44 3.53 -4.59
N LEU A 185 10.94 4.76 -4.68
CA LEU A 185 10.20 5.87 -5.30
C LEU A 185 10.03 5.71 -6.83
N GLU A 186 11.01 5.14 -7.52
CA GLU A 186 10.90 4.83 -8.96
C GLU A 186 9.80 3.80 -9.22
N GLU A 187 9.73 2.74 -8.42
CA GLU A 187 8.69 1.72 -8.52
C GLU A 187 7.31 2.28 -8.14
N HIS A 188 7.21 3.09 -7.08
CA HIS A 188 5.97 3.78 -6.72
C HIS A 188 5.44 4.62 -7.88
N GLY A 189 6.31 5.47 -8.44
CA GLY A 189 5.99 6.30 -9.59
C GLY A 189 5.56 5.45 -10.80
N ARG A 190 6.23 4.32 -11.06
CA ARG A 190 5.84 3.40 -12.13
C ARG A 190 4.45 2.80 -11.91
N ARG A 191 4.11 2.38 -10.68
CA ARG A 191 2.79 1.82 -10.34
C ARG A 191 1.67 2.84 -10.53
N LEU A 192 1.90 4.09 -10.15
CA LEU A 192 0.97 5.21 -10.36
C LEU A 192 0.73 5.48 -11.86
N HIS A 193 1.80 5.63 -12.66
CA HIS A 193 1.67 5.95 -14.08
C HIS A 193 1.06 4.82 -14.90
N ASN A 194 1.32 3.57 -14.53
CA ASN A 194 0.77 2.40 -15.22
C ASN A 194 -0.64 2.04 -14.73
N GLY A 195 -1.21 2.81 -13.80
CA GLY A 195 -2.56 2.59 -13.28
C GLY A 195 -2.70 1.34 -12.39
N ILE A 196 -1.58 0.75 -11.95
CA ILE A 196 -1.57 -0.40 -11.03
C ILE A 196 -2.20 0.01 -9.70
N ILE A 197 -1.85 1.21 -9.21
CA ILE A 197 -2.48 1.84 -8.05
C ILE A 197 -3.05 3.20 -8.47
N ARG A 198 -4.10 3.66 -7.81
CA ARG A 198 -4.84 4.87 -8.21
C ARG A 198 -5.26 5.68 -6.99
N LEU A 199 -5.59 6.95 -7.24
CA LEU A 199 -6.28 7.76 -6.24
C LEU A 199 -7.68 7.17 -6.01
N ARG A 200 -8.09 7.12 -4.75
CA ARG A 200 -9.45 6.81 -4.34
C ARG A 200 -10.03 8.03 -3.62
N ASP A 201 -11.32 8.25 -3.82
CA ASP A 201 -12.10 9.35 -3.24
C ASP A 201 -13.26 8.74 -2.45
N GLU A 202 -13.22 8.84 -1.12
CA GLU A 202 -14.22 8.28 -0.19
C GLU A 202 -14.75 9.38 0.72
N GLU A 203 -16.01 9.81 0.60
CA GLU A 203 -16.73 10.65 1.59
C GLU A 203 -15.84 11.60 2.44
N ASN A 204 -15.03 12.45 1.77
CA ASN A 204 -14.07 13.45 2.29
C ASN A 204 -12.60 13.01 2.51
N LEU A 205 -12.24 11.78 2.19
CA LEU A 205 -10.89 11.22 2.23
C LEU A 205 -10.44 10.87 0.80
N LYS A 206 -9.47 11.62 0.28
CA LYS A 206 -8.73 11.26 -0.93
C LYS A 206 -7.36 10.71 -0.55
N PHE A 207 -6.99 9.55 -1.06
CA PHE A 207 -5.67 8.95 -0.84
C PHE A 207 -5.24 8.02 -1.98
N ILE A 208 -3.94 7.82 -2.11
CA ILE A 208 -3.38 6.82 -3.03
C ILE A 208 -3.67 5.44 -2.45
N ASN A 209 -4.54 4.69 -3.11
CA ASN A 209 -4.95 3.37 -2.66
C ASN A 209 -3.99 2.28 -3.16
N LEU A 210 -3.31 1.59 -2.25
CA LEU A 210 -2.25 0.64 -2.60
C LEU A 210 -2.74 -0.70 -3.15
N PHE A 211 -4.03 -0.99 -3.06
CA PHE A 211 -4.61 -2.19 -3.66
C PHE A 211 -4.48 -2.15 -5.18
N PRO A 212 -3.89 -3.18 -5.80
CA PRO A 212 -3.78 -3.25 -7.25
C PRO A 212 -5.15 -3.17 -7.95
N GLU A 213 -5.20 -2.44 -9.06
CA GLU A 213 -6.39 -2.28 -9.90
C GLU A 213 -6.32 -3.13 -11.17
N GLU A 214 -5.12 -3.55 -11.59
CA GLU A 214 -4.89 -4.25 -12.87
C GLU A 214 -4.40 -5.71 -12.68
N PRO A 215 -4.71 -6.61 -13.64
CA PRO A 215 -4.13 -7.96 -13.67
C PRO A 215 -2.59 -7.96 -13.76
N PRO A 216 -1.91 -9.02 -13.31
CA PRO A 216 -2.46 -10.24 -12.70
C PRO A 216 -2.74 -10.12 -11.18
N LEU A 217 -2.44 -8.97 -10.58
CA LEU A 217 -2.60 -8.76 -9.13
C LEU A 217 -4.04 -8.41 -8.72
N CYS A 218 -4.84 -7.95 -9.67
CA CYS A 218 -6.28 -7.77 -9.54
C CYS A 218 -7.01 -8.80 -10.40
N SER A 219 -7.72 -9.72 -9.77
CA SER A 219 -8.61 -10.65 -10.45
C SER A 219 -9.92 -9.95 -10.81
N ILE A 220 -10.52 -10.36 -11.93
CA ILE A 220 -11.80 -9.85 -12.41
C ILE A 220 -12.66 -11.02 -12.85
N ALA A 221 -13.88 -11.09 -12.34
CA ALA A 221 -14.89 -12.06 -12.76
C ALA A 221 -16.21 -11.35 -13.05
N VAL A 222 -16.92 -11.80 -14.08
CA VAL A 222 -18.29 -11.37 -14.38
C VAL A 222 -19.17 -12.60 -14.40
N THR A 223 -20.19 -12.64 -13.54
CA THR A 223 -21.18 -13.73 -13.51
C THR A 223 -22.57 -13.12 -13.52
N ASN A 224 -23.39 -13.50 -14.50
CA ASN A 224 -24.77 -13.02 -14.64
C ASN A 224 -24.91 -11.49 -14.51
N GLY A 225 -23.99 -10.72 -15.10
CA GLY A 225 -24.01 -9.25 -15.06
C GLY A 225 -23.36 -8.61 -13.81
N VAL A 226 -23.09 -9.37 -12.76
CA VAL A 226 -22.35 -8.87 -11.58
C VAL A 226 -20.86 -9.00 -11.84
N LYS A 227 -20.15 -7.88 -11.78
CA LYS A 227 -18.69 -7.79 -11.90
C LYS A 227 -18.07 -7.72 -10.52
N ILE A 228 -17.12 -8.61 -10.25
CA ILE A 228 -16.31 -8.62 -9.04
C ILE A 228 -14.86 -8.37 -9.42
N ARG A 229 -14.19 -7.44 -8.73
CA ARG A 229 -12.74 -7.21 -8.83
C ARG A 229 -12.11 -7.40 -7.46
N ALA A 230 -11.06 -8.21 -7.36
CA ALA A 230 -10.44 -8.55 -6.09
C ALA A 230 -8.92 -8.50 -6.17
N SER A 231 -8.29 -7.83 -5.21
CA SER A 231 -6.83 -7.75 -5.07
C SER A 231 -6.46 -7.66 -3.60
N ALA A 232 -5.19 -7.89 -3.29
CA ALA A 232 -4.67 -7.87 -1.94
C ALA A 232 -3.34 -7.12 -1.83
N VAL A 233 -3.02 -6.70 -0.62
CA VAL A 233 -1.75 -6.08 -0.23
C VAL A 233 -1.23 -6.75 1.03
N PHE A 234 0.09 -6.90 1.12
CA PHE A 234 0.76 -7.42 2.30
C PHE A 234 0.86 -6.33 3.38
N ILE A 235 0.61 -6.69 4.64
CA ILE A 235 0.54 -5.78 5.80
C ILE A 235 1.72 -6.05 6.73
N PRO A 236 2.89 -5.43 6.47
CA PRO A 236 4.12 -5.78 7.18
C PRO A 236 4.08 -5.39 8.66
N GLU A 237 3.48 -4.24 9.00
CA GLU A 237 3.45 -3.70 10.36
C GLU A 237 2.62 -4.52 11.35
N LEU A 238 1.81 -5.45 10.86
CA LEU A 238 1.04 -6.40 11.67
C LEU A 238 1.45 -7.86 11.43
N ALA A 239 2.39 -8.12 10.52
CA ALA A 239 2.92 -9.45 10.28
C ALA A 239 3.93 -9.84 11.37
N ASP A 240 3.97 -11.12 11.69
CA ASP A 240 4.93 -11.72 12.63
C ASP A 240 5.70 -12.84 11.92
N PRO A 241 6.79 -12.52 11.20
CA PRO A 241 7.60 -13.49 10.45
C PRO A 241 8.08 -14.71 11.26
N GLU A 242 8.19 -14.62 12.58
CA GLU A 242 8.59 -15.71 13.47
C GLU A 242 7.39 -16.57 13.93
N SER A 243 6.15 -16.12 13.72
CA SER A 243 4.94 -16.90 13.99
C SER A 243 4.73 -18.03 12.98
N ASP A 244 4.27 -19.18 13.48
CA ASP A 244 3.85 -20.31 12.63
C ASP A 244 2.45 -20.12 12.02
N THR A 245 1.59 -19.33 12.66
CA THR A 245 0.17 -19.18 12.27
C THR A 245 -0.19 -17.80 11.73
N GLU A 246 0.54 -16.76 12.14
CA GLU A 246 0.29 -15.35 11.78
C GLU A 246 1.46 -14.74 10.99
N LYS A 247 2.23 -15.61 10.30
CA LYS A 247 3.45 -15.26 9.58
C LYS A 247 3.27 -14.11 8.59
N TYR A 248 2.14 -14.10 7.91
CA TYR A 248 1.78 -13.07 6.95
C TYR A 248 0.36 -12.58 7.21
N LEU A 249 0.18 -11.26 7.27
CA LEU A 249 -1.14 -10.64 7.18
C LEU A 249 -1.31 -10.02 5.79
N PHE A 250 -2.44 -10.31 5.15
CA PHE A 250 -2.85 -9.65 3.91
C PHE A 250 -4.18 -8.94 4.12
N ALA A 251 -4.28 -7.68 3.68
CA ALA A 251 -5.57 -7.06 3.46
C ALA A 251 -6.01 -7.33 2.03
N TYR A 252 -7.30 -7.53 1.80
CA TYR A 252 -7.89 -7.67 0.48
C TYR A 252 -9.03 -6.67 0.25
N SER A 253 -9.16 -6.19 -0.98
CA SER A 253 -10.21 -5.29 -1.42
C SER A 253 -11.08 -5.97 -2.46
N ILE A 254 -12.37 -6.13 -2.13
CA ILE A 254 -13.40 -6.62 -3.05
C ILE A 254 -14.19 -5.43 -3.54
N ARG A 255 -14.31 -5.28 -4.86
CA ARG A 255 -15.14 -4.27 -5.54
C ARG A 255 -16.23 -4.99 -6.33
N MET A 256 -17.44 -4.49 -6.26
CA MET A 256 -18.65 -5.07 -6.84
C MET A 256 -19.41 -4.02 -7.63
N SER A 257 -19.79 -4.37 -8.85
CA SER A 257 -20.66 -3.53 -9.68
C SER A 257 -21.62 -4.38 -10.49
N LEU A 258 -22.73 -3.78 -10.89
CA LEU A 258 -23.69 -4.39 -11.80
C LEU A 258 -23.51 -3.73 -13.18
N LEU A 259 -23.36 -4.56 -14.21
CA LEU A 259 -23.19 -4.09 -15.59
C LEU A 259 -24.44 -3.36 -16.09
N PRO A 260 -24.33 -2.51 -17.15
CA PRO A 260 -25.44 -1.74 -17.71
C PRO A 260 -26.68 -2.56 -18.02
N GLU A 261 -26.49 -3.81 -18.46
CA GLU A 261 -27.55 -4.74 -18.85
C GLU A 261 -28.34 -5.29 -17.65
N GLY A 262 -27.89 -5.06 -16.41
CA GLY A 262 -28.46 -5.68 -15.21
C GLY A 262 -27.97 -7.12 -15.01
N CYS A 263 -28.64 -7.86 -14.13
CA CYS A 263 -28.34 -9.28 -13.93
C CYS A 263 -29.32 -10.17 -14.71
N VAL A 264 -28.80 -11.24 -15.31
CA VAL A 264 -29.58 -12.16 -16.16
C VAL A 264 -29.65 -13.52 -15.50
N ILE A 265 -30.83 -13.90 -15.01
CA ILE A 265 -31.07 -15.16 -14.31
C ILE A 265 -32.17 -15.92 -15.03
N ASN A 266 -31.87 -17.14 -15.48
CA ASN A 266 -32.81 -18.01 -16.21
C ASN A 266 -33.47 -17.30 -17.41
N GLY A 267 -32.70 -16.47 -18.14
CA GLY A 267 -33.20 -15.72 -19.30
C GLY A 267 -34.03 -14.47 -18.98
N MET A 268 -34.24 -14.17 -17.70
CA MET A 268 -34.90 -12.92 -17.25
C MET A 268 -33.87 -11.90 -16.79
N THR A 269 -34.07 -10.64 -17.17
CA THR A 269 -33.20 -9.53 -16.81
C THR A 269 -33.78 -8.75 -15.63
N PHE A 270 -32.93 -8.43 -14.66
CA PHE A 270 -33.29 -7.63 -13.49
C PHE A 270 -32.37 -6.41 -13.36
N SER A 271 -32.97 -5.25 -13.07
CA SER A 271 -32.25 -3.97 -12.93
C SER A 271 -31.61 -3.76 -11.55
N SER A 272 -31.58 -4.79 -10.72
CA SER A 272 -30.89 -4.79 -9.43
C SER A 272 -30.70 -6.19 -8.87
N CYS A 273 -29.69 -6.35 -8.03
CA CYS A 273 -29.53 -7.52 -7.19
C CYS A 273 -28.88 -7.15 -5.86
N GLN A 274 -29.23 -7.86 -4.80
CA GLN A 274 -28.70 -7.63 -3.47
C GLN A 274 -27.87 -8.81 -2.99
N LEU A 275 -26.69 -8.53 -2.45
CA LEU A 275 -25.83 -9.54 -1.85
C LEU A 275 -26.53 -10.15 -0.64
N GLN A 276 -26.50 -11.48 -0.53
CA GLN A 276 -27.02 -12.24 0.60
C GLN A 276 -25.89 -12.83 1.46
N ARG A 277 -24.94 -13.53 0.82
CA ARG A 277 -23.99 -14.39 1.50
C ARG A 277 -22.65 -14.40 0.79
N ARG A 278 -21.57 -14.68 1.53
CA ARG A 278 -20.22 -14.93 1.02
C ARG A 278 -19.76 -16.35 1.34
N HIS A 279 -18.93 -16.89 0.47
CA HIS A 279 -18.20 -18.14 0.66
C HIS A 279 -16.76 -17.94 0.17
N TRP A 280 -15.78 -18.20 1.02
CA TRP A 280 -14.36 -18.05 0.73
C TRP A 280 -13.61 -19.36 0.96
N ILE A 281 -12.66 -19.62 0.08
CA ILE A 281 -11.66 -20.68 0.20
C ILE A 281 -10.30 -20.01 0.12
N ILE A 282 -9.51 -20.16 1.18
CA ILE A 282 -8.19 -19.53 1.33
C ILE A 282 -7.14 -20.62 1.26
N HIS A 283 -6.16 -20.42 0.38
CA HIS A 283 -5.02 -21.32 0.22
C HIS A 283 -3.72 -20.68 0.68
N ALA A 284 -2.84 -21.50 1.25
CA ALA A 284 -1.42 -21.22 1.41
C ALA A 284 -0.63 -22.40 0.84
N ASN A 285 0.37 -22.13 -0.01
CA ASN A 285 1.14 -23.15 -0.73
C ASN A 285 0.27 -24.21 -1.44
N ASN A 286 -0.80 -23.78 -2.10
CA ASN A 286 -1.80 -24.63 -2.77
C ASN A 286 -2.58 -25.59 -1.85
N VAL A 287 -2.49 -25.44 -0.52
CA VAL A 287 -3.27 -26.19 0.45
C VAL A 287 -4.38 -25.30 1.01
N VAL A 288 -5.60 -25.83 1.12
CA VAL A 288 -6.72 -25.12 1.75
C VAL A 288 -6.42 -24.96 3.25
N VAL A 289 -6.25 -23.72 3.69
CA VAL A 289 -6.00 -23.39 5.11
C VAL A 289 -7.23 -22.88 5.84
N SER A 290 -8.22 -22.37 5.10
CA SER A 290 -9.47 -21.89 5.69
C SER A 290 -10.63 -21.91 4.69
N VAL A 291 -11.83 -22.20 5.19
CA VAL A 291 -13.09 -22.10 4.45
C VAL A 291 -14.06 -21.28 5.29
N VAL A 292 -14.51 -20.14 4.77
CA VAL A 292 -15.34 -19.18 5.51
C VAL A 292 -16.65 -18.99 4.78
N SER A 293 -17.77 -19.20 5.46
CA SER A 293 -19.11 -18.92 4.93
C SER A 293 -19.89 -18.07 5.91
N GLY A 294 -20.66 -17.10 5.40
CA GLY A 294 -21.50 -16.27 6.26
C GLY A 294 -22.35 -15.28 5.49
N GLU A 295 -23.40 -14.79 6.12
CA GLU A 295 -24.24 -13.74 5.55
C GLU A 295 -23.48 -12.41 5.46
N ALA A 296 -23.91 -11.55 4.53
CA ALA A 296 -23.35 -10.22 4.32
C ALA A 296 -21.87 -10.21 3.92
N VAL A 297 -21.34 -9.00 3.74
CA VAL A 297 -19.91 -8.67 3.76
C VAL A 297 -19.74 -7.55 4.76
N ILE A 298 -18.85 -7.71 5.75
CA ILE A 298 -18.63 -6.72 6.83
C ILE A 298 -19.91 -6.20 7.52
N GLY A 299 -20.95 -7.03 7.62
CA GLY A 299 -22.26 -6.64 8.16
C GLY A 299 -23.17 -5.87 7.18
N MET A 300 -22.73 -5.66 5.95
CA MET A 300 -23.45 -4.97 4.89
C MET A 300 -24.02 -5.92 3.83
N TYR A 301 -25.20 -5.58 3.33
CA TYR A 301 -25.91 -6.28 2.24
C TYR A 301 -26.05 -5.34 1.03
N PRO A 302 -24.98 -5.08 0.27
CA PRO A 302 -25.01 -4.11 -0.83
C PRO A 302 -26.06 -4.47 -1.88
N LEU A 303 -26.89 -3.49 -2.23
CA LEU A 303 -27.83 -3.53 -3.35
C LEU A 303 -27.15 -2.86 -4.54
N LEU A 304 -26.94 -3.62 -5.61
CA LEU A 304 -26.28 -3.12 -6.81
C LEU A 304 -27.32 -2.72 -7.86
N HIS A 305 -27.10 -1.57 -8.49
CA HIS A 305 -27.83 -1.10 -9.65
C HIS A 305 -26.87 -0.81 -10.81
N PRO A 306 -27.31 -0.96 -12.08
CA PRO A 306 -26.53 -0.51 -13.22
C PRO A 306 -26.21 0.98 -13.12
N GLY A 307 -24.96 1.35 -13.45
CA GLY A 307 -24.52 2.75 -13.50
C GLY A 307 -24.28 3.42 -12.14
N GLN A 308 -24.50 2.72 -11.02
CA GLN A 308 -24.06 3.20 -9.71
C GLN A 308 -22.55 2.99 -9.52
N ASN A 309 -21.96 3.79 -8.62
CA ASN A 309 -20.59 3.61 -8.19
C ASN A 309 -20.37 2.19 -7.65
N GLU A 310 -19.18 1.63 -7.87
CA GLU A 310 -18.85 0.30 -7.36
C GLU A 310 -18.97 0.29 -5.83
N PHE A 311 -19.68 -0.70 -5.29
CA PHE A 311 -19.57 -1.01 -3.87
C PHE A 311 -18.21 -1.66 -3.65
N PHE A 312 -17.52 -1.33 -2.56
CA PHE A 312 -16.31 -2.05 -2.19
C PHE A 312 -16.20 -2.17 -0.68
N TYR A 313 -15.42 -3.16 -0.26
CA TYR A 313 -14.99 -3.26 1.12
C TYR A 313 -13.58 -3.80 1.19
N GLN A 314 -12.94 -3.55 2.34
CA GLN A 314 -11.61 -4.02 2.67
C GLN A 314 -11.71 -4.88 3.93
N SER A 315 -10.97 -5.99 3.94
CA SER A 315 -10.91 -6.96 5.03
C SER A 315 -9.52 -7.59 5.01
N CYS A 316 -9.23 -8.53 5.91
CA CYS A 316 -7.91 -9.13 6.01
C CYS A 316 -7.95 -10.62 6.33
N THR A 317 -6.83 -11.30 6.09
CA THR A 317 -6.64 -12.71 6.42
C THR A 317 -5.18 -13.01 6.77
N ASN A 318 -4.99 -13.85 7.79
CA ASN A 318 -3.68 -14.38 8.18
C ASN A 318 -3.35 -15.62 7.36
N LEU A 319 -2.10 -15.70 6.89
CA LEU A 319 -1.57 -16.86 6.19
C LEU A 319 -0.34 -17.40 6.96
N PRO A 320 -0.29 -18.72 7.22
CA PRO A 320 0.89 -19.35 7.82
C PRO A 320 2.06 -19.43 6.82
N ALA A 321 1.77 -19.38 5.51
CA ALA A 321 2.78 -19.46 4.45
C ALA A 321 2.40 -18.62 3.22
N SER A 322 3.40 -18.17 2.46
CA SER A 322 3.25 -17.48 1.18
C SER A 322 4.09 -18.20 0.12
N PRO A 323 3.63 -18.34 -1.15
CA PRO A 323 2.44 -17.74 -1.73
C PRO A 323 1.12 -18.39 -1.29
N GLY A 324 0.04 -17.61 -1.33
CA GLY A 324 -1.32 -18.09 -1.13
C GLY A 324 -2.30 -17.45 -2.11
N SER A 325 -3.58 -17.73 -1.93
CA SER A 325 -4.66 -17.17 -2.74
C SER A 325 -6.00 -17.22 -2.03
N VAL A 326 -6.93 -16.38 -2.48
CA VAL A 326 -8.34 -16.42 -2.07
C VAL A 326 -9.18 -16.57 -3.32
N ARG A 327 -10.15 -17.48 -3.25
CA ARG A 327 -11.22 -17.61 -4.25
C ARG A 327 -12.54 -17.87 -3.55
N GLY A 328 -13.64 -17.73 -4.26
CA GLY A 328 -14.93 -17.99 -3.62
C GLY A 328 -16.11 -17.58 -4.47
N SER A 329 -17.22 -17.34 -3.79
CA SER A 329 -18.44 -16.89 -4.41
C SER A 329 -19.27 -16.03 -3.47
N PHE A 330 -20.12 -15.20 -4.06
CA PHE A 330 -21.20 -14.52 -3.38
C PHE A 330 -22.53 -15.12 -3.84
N THR A 331 -23.49 -15.19 -2.93
CA THR A 331 -24.89 -15.44 -3.29
C THR A 331 -25.61 -14.10 -3.35
N PHE A 332 -26.24 -13.80 -4.49
CA PHE A 332 -27.08 -12.63 -4.71
C PHE A 332 -28.53 -13.05 -4.93
N VAL A 333 -29.48 -12.15 -4.65
CA VAL A 333 -30.88 -12.29 -5.06
C VAL A 333 -31.27 -11.18 -6.03
N PRO A 334 -32.06 -11.44 -7.09
CA PRO A 334 -32.61 -10.38 -7.93
C PRO A 334 -33.54 -9.47 -7.12
N GLY A 335 -33.45 -8.16 -7.30
CA GLY A 335 -34.18 -7.19 -6.48
C GLY A 335 -33.57 -7.01 -5.09
N ARG A 336 -34.42 -6.96 -4.06
CA ARG A 336 -34.02 -6.78 -2.65
C ARG A 336 -34.18 -8.08 -1.87
N LEU A 337 -33.38 -8.28 -0.82
CA LEU A 337 -33.52 -9.42 0.09
C LEU A 337 -34.89 -9.50 0.75
N ALA A 338 -35.49 -8.36 1.08
CA ALA A 338 -36.81 -8.30 1.69
C ALA A 338 -37.95 -8.57 0.70
N ASP A 339 -37.71 -8.44 -0.61
CA ASP A 339 -38.68 -8.67 -1.68
C ASP A 339 -37.96 -9.19 -2.95
N PRO A 340 -37.50 -10.45 -2.94
CA PRO A 340 -36.75 -11.03 -4.05
C PRO A 340 -37.64 -11.18 -5.29
N LYS A 341 -37.10 -10.79 -6.45
CA LYS A 341 -37.79 -10.91 -7.75
C LYS A 341 -37.49 -12.21 -8.50
N GLY A 342 -36.61 -13.04 -7.96
CA GLY A 342 -36.24 -14.34 -8.52
C GLY A 342 -35.46 -15.18 -7.52
N SER A 343 -35.08 -16.39 -7.94
CA SER A 343 -34.25 -17.28 -7.12
C SER A 343 -32.86 -16.71 -6.88
N PRO A 344 -32.21 -17.02 -5.73
CA PRO A 344 -30.82 -16.69 -5.50
C PRO A 344 -29.91 -17.27 -6.58
N PHE A 345 -28.81 -16.59 -6.86
CA PHE A 345 -27.79 -17.03 -7.82
C PHE A 345 -26.39 -16.79 -7.28
N GLU A 346 -25.46 -17.61 -7.76
CA GLU A 346 -24.05 -17.51 -7.38
C GLU A 346 -23.29 -16.56 -8.32
N VAL A 347 -22.40 -15.75 -7.74
CA VAL A 347 -21.48 -14.86 -8.44
C VAL A 347 -20.06 -15.28 -8.06
N VAL A 348 -19.27 -15.65 -9.06
CA VAL A 348 -17.90 -16.13 -8.85
C VAL A 348 -16.99 -14.97 -8.43
N VAL A 349 -16.14 -15.23 -7.45
CA VAL A 349 -14.93 -14.43 -7.21
C VAL A 349 -13.74 -15.21 -7.73
N ALA A 350 -13.15 -14.71 -8.81
CA ALA A 350 -11.94 -15.29 -9.38
C ALA A 350 -10.81 -15.33 -8.33
N GLU A 351 -9.94 -16.31 -8.46
CA GLU A 351 -8.80 -16.46 -7.56
C GLU A 351 -7.86 -15.25 -7.67
N PHE A 352 -7.59 -14.60 -6.53
CA PHE A 352 -6.63 -13.51 -6.44
C PHE A 352 -5.46 -13.88 -5.53
N PRO A 353 -4.23 -13.46 -5.89
CA PRO A 353 -3.03 -13.88 -5.20
C PRO A 353 -2.84 -13.17 -3.86
N LEU A 354 -2.35 -13.92 -2.87
CA LEU A 354 -1.80 -13.44 -1.60
C LEU A 354 -0.30 -13.70 -1.59
N GLN A 355 0.47 -12.75 -2.11
CA GLN A 355 1.89 -12.91 -2.33
C GLN A 355 2.66 -11.77 -1.69
N ARG A 356 3.74 -12.10 -0.98
CA ARG A 356 4.69 -11.08 -0.52
C ARG A 356 5.31 -10.41 -1.75
N PRO A 357 5.17 -9.08 -1.92
CA PRO A 357 5.70 -8.40 -3.08
C PRO A 357 7.21 -8.16 -2.96
N ASP A 358 7.88 -8.02 -4.10
CA ASP A 358 9.29 -7.59 -4.17
C ASP A 358 9.50 -6.18 -3.60
N TYR A 359 8.48 -5.32 -3.72
CA TYR A 359 8.48 -3.95 -3.21
C TYR A 359 7.34 -3.74 -2.22
N ILE A 360 7.67 -3.23 -1.03
CA ILE A 360 6.74 -2.97 0.08
C ILE A 360 6.59 -1.46 0.28
N PHE A 361 5.35 -0.98 0.34
CA PHE A 361 4.96 0.44 0.43
C PHE A 361 4.10 0.69 1.65
#